data_AF-X1CAT4-F1
#
_entry.id   AF-X1CAT4-F1
#
_cell.length_a   1.000
_cell.length_b   1.000
_cell.length_c   1.000
_cell.angle_alpha   90.00
_cell.angle_beta   90.00
_cell.angle_gamma   90.00
#
_symmetry.space_group_name_H-M   'P 1'
#
loop_
_entity.id
_entity.type
_entity.pdbx_description
1 polymer ?
#
loop_
_entity_poly.entity_id
_entity_poly.type
_entity_poly.pdbx_seq_one_letter_code
_entity_poly.pdbx_strand_id
1 'polypeptide(L)' 'MPRLAQFVAALQQFNFADEPSTGRGMRLVMRDGCTRSAIDALRGTVDIDAAIAVWEASLRAPPWDRAPRWTHGNLIPTN' A
#
# COMPACT_ATOMS: atom_id res chain seq x y z
N MET A 1 -3.90 22.84 -4.33
CA MET A 1 -3.18 21.58 -4.00
C MET A 1 -1.75 21.43 -4.58
N PRO A 2 -1.00 22.48 -5.02
CA PRO A 2 0.33 22.26 -5.62
C PRO A 2 1.42 21.84 -4.62
N ARG A 3 1.33 22.27 -3.35
CA ARG A 3 2.35 21.95 -2.33
C ARG A 3 2.44 20.45 -1.99
N LEU A 4 1.32 19.73 -1.92
CA LEU A 4 1.33 18.30 -1.63
C LEU A 4 1.97 17.50 -2.77
N ALA A 5 1.62 17.82 -4.01
CA ALA A 5 2.23 17.19 -5.18
C ALA A 5 3.74 17.48 -5.24
N GLN A 6 4.16 18.72 -4.96
CA GLN A 6 5.58 19.09 -4.88
C GLN A 6 6.31 18.33 -3.78
N PHE A 7 5.69 18.18 -2.60
CA PHE A 7 6.25 17.38 -1.52
C PHE A 7 6.45 15.91 -1.94
N VAL A 8 5.42 15.26 -2.50
CA VAL A 8 5.52 13.87 -2.96
C VAL A 8 6.58 13.73 -4.06
N ALA A 9 6.66 14.69 -4.98
CA ALA A 9 7.69 14.69 -6.02
C ALA A 9 9.10 14.80 -5.45
N ALA A 10 9.33 15.70 -4.48
CA ALA A 10 10.62 15.83 -3.80
C ALA A 10 10.97 14.56 -3.01
N LEU A 11 9.98 13.95 -2.35
CA LEU A 11 10.14 12.72 -1.59
C LEU A 11 10.59 11.53 -2.46
N GLN A 12 10.04 11.44 -3.67
CA GLN A 12 10.33 10.36 -4.62
C GLN A 12 11.67 10.52 -5.37
N GLN A 13 12.37 11.65 -5.20
CA GLN A 13 13.69 11.88 -5.78
C GLN A 13 14.81 11.16 -5.01
N PHE A 14 14.60 10.84 -3.73
CA PHE A 14 15.59 10.12 -2.95
C PHE A 14 15.66 8.65 -3.40
N ASN A 15 16.87 8.20 -3.75
CA ASN A 15 17.15 6.83 -4.15
C ASN A 15 17.88 6.10 -3.02
N PHE A 16 17.16 5.24 -2.30
CA PHE A 16 17.73 4.32 -1.31
C PHE A 16 17.53 2.87 -1.79
N ALA A 17 17.84 2.59 -3.06
CA ALA A 17 17.57 1.30 -3.72
C ALA A 17 18.07 0.07 -2.96
N ASP A 18 19.03 0.24 -2.05
CA ASP A 18 19.61 -0.84 -1.25
C ASP A 18 18.90 -1.08 0.09
N GLU A 19 17.90 -0.28 0.44
CA GLU A 19 17.10 -0.49 1.65
C GLU A 19 15.98 -1.51 1.42
N PRO A 20 15.81 -2.51 2.32
CA PRO A 20 14.68 -3.41 2.27
C PRO A 20 13.37 -2.60 2.30
N SER A 21 12.43 -2.94 1.41
CA SER A 21 11.09 -2.38 1.50
C SER A 21 10.49 -2.74 2.86
N THR A 22 9.98 -1.76 3.59
CA THR A 22 9.29 -1.96 4.87
C THR A 22 7.87 -1.38 4.82
N GLY A 23 7.02 -1.80 5.75
CA GLY A 23 5.68 -1.25 5.88
C GLY A 23 4.82 -1.44 4.62
N ARG A 24 4.29 -0.34 4.06
CA ARG A 24 3.36 -0.37 2.93
C ARG A 24 4.02 -0.57 1.56
N GLY A 25 5.35 -0.48 1.47
CA GLY A 25 6.09 -0.74 0.23
C GLY A 25 6.30 -2.23 -0.07
N MET A 26 5.98 -3.12 0.86
CA MET A 26 6.15 -4.57 0.70
C MET A 26 5.10 -5.18 -0.23
N ARG A 27 5.45 -6.33 -0.85
CA ARG A 27 4.51 -7.11 -1.67
C ARG A 27 3.26 -7.46 -0.86
N LEU A 28 2.08 -7.29 -1.45
CA LEU A 28 0.80 -7.55 -0.80
C LEU A 28 0.64 -8.98 -0.29
N VAL A 29 1.27 -9.97 -0.94
CA VAL A 29 1.27 -11.37 -0.49
C VAL A 29 1.82 -11.53 0.95
N MET A 30 2.74 -10.66 1.37
CA MET A 30 3.26 -10.65 2.74
C MET A 30 2.22 -10.22 3.79
N ARG A 31 1.08 -9.67 3.34
CA ARG A 31 -0.04 -9.21 4.16
C ARG A 31 -1.30 -10.07 3.98
N ASP A 32 -1.23 -11.16 3.21
CA ASP A 32 -2.44 -11.91 2.85
C ASP A 32 -3.18 -12.45 4.08
N GLY A 33 -2.47 -13.18 4.93
CA GLY A 33 -3.06 -13.73 6.16
C GLY A 33 -3.67 -12.67 7.06
N CYS A 34 -2.93 -11.60 7.39
CA CYS A 34 -3.43 -10.57 8.29
C CYS A 34 -4.59 -9.75 7.69
N THR A 35 -4.58 -9.53 6.37
CA THR A 35 -5.67 -8.81 5.69
C THR A 35 -6.94 -9.63 5.66
N ARG A 36 -6.86 -10.94 5.38
CA ARG A 36 -8.03 -11.84 5.43
C ARG A 36 -8.61 -11.94 6.83
N SER A 37 -7.76 -12.05 7.86
CA SER A 37 -8.22 -12.04 9.26
C SER A 37 -8.92 -10.71 9.62
N ALA A 38 -8.39 -9.57 9.15
CA ALA A 38 -9.02 -8.28 9.38
C ALA A 38 -10.36 -8.14 8.65
N ILE A 39 -10.48 -8.65 7.42
CA ILE A 39 -11.75 -8.68 6.69
C ILE A 39 -12.77 -9.51 7.46
N ASP A 40 -12.45 -10.73 7.88
CA ASP A 40 -13.37 -11.59 8.63
C ASP A 40 -13.82 -10.95 9.96
N ALA A 41 -12.91 -10.28 10.66
CA ALA A 41 -13.22 -9.55 11.89
C ALA A 41 -14.21 -8.38 11.68
N LEU A 42 -14.38 -7.89 10.45
CA LEU A 42 -15.30 -6.81 10.08
C LEU A 42 -16.66 -7.33 9.57
N ARG A 43 -16.96 -8.62 9.75
CA ARG A 43 -18.25 -9.21 9.36
C ARG A 43 -19.43 -8.43 9.95
N GLY A 44 -20.40 -8.10 9.10
CA GLY A 44 -21.56 -7.29 9.46
C GLY A 44 -21.29 -5.78 9.50
N THR A 45 -20.04 -5.35 9.32
CA THR A 45 -19.67 -3.93 9.18
C THR A 45 -19.38 -3.55 7.73
N VAL A 46 -18.80 -4.48 6.97
CA VAL A 46 -18.51 -4.31 5.54
C VAL A 46 -19.04 -5.49 4.74
N ASP A 47 -19.18 -5.30 3.43
CA ASP A 47 -19.41 -6.39 2.49
C ASP A 47 -18.14 -7.25 2.38
N ILE A 48 -18.18 -8.43 2.97
CA ILE A 48 -17.05 -9.36 3.07
C ILE A 48 -16.69 -9.94 1.70
N ASP A 49 -17.68 -10.27 0.89
CA ASP A 49 -17.45 -10.90 -0.41
C ASP A 49 -16.84 -9.88 -1.37
N ALA A 50 -17.33 -8.64 -1.36
CA ALA A 50 -16.73 -7.55 -2.12
C ALA A 50 -15.30 -7.25 -1.65
N ALA A 51 -15.05 -7.21 -0.33
CA ALA A 51 -13.71 -6.96 0.21
C ALA A 51 -12.71 -8.07 -0.17
N ILE A 52 -13.12 -9.34 -0.09
CA ILE A 52 -12.30 -10.48 -0.53
C ILE A 52 -12.04 -10.39 -2.04
N ALA A 53 -13.06 -10.10 -2.85
CA ALA A 53 -12.90 -10.02 -4.31
C ALA A 53 -11.88 -8.95 -4.73
N VAL A 54 -11.92 -7.77 -4.11
CA VAL A 54 -10.95 -6.69 -4.36
C VAL A 54 -9.55 -7.09 -3.87
N TRP A 55 -9.45 -7.75 -2.71
CA TRP A 55 -8.17 -8.22 -2.19
C TRP A 55 -7.52 -9.26 -3.11
N GLU A 56 -8.28 -10.25 -3.57
CA GLU A 56 -7.84 -11.26 -4.54
C GLU A 56 -7.38 -10.64 -5.86
N ALA A 57 -8.13 -9.65 -6.37
CA ALA A 57 -7.72 -8.92 -7.57
C ALA A 57 -6.39 -8.17 -7.34
N SER A 58 -6.21 -7.59 -6.15
CA SER A 58 -5.00 -6.86 -5.78
C SER A 58 -3.77 -7.77 -5.68
N LEU A 59 -3.93 -9.01 -5.17
CA LEU A 59 -2.85 -10.00 -5.11
C LEU A 59 -2.37 -10.45 -6.50
N ARG A 60 -3.24 -10.41 -7.51
CA ARG A 60 -2.92 -10.72 -8.91
C ARG A 60 -2.30 -9.56 -9.68
N ALA A 61 -2.23 -8.36 -9.10
CA ALA A 61 -1.60 -7.23 -9.76
C ALA A 61 -0.13 -7.56 -10.08
N PRO A 62 0.36 -7.17 -11.28
CA PRO A 62 1.77 -7.39 -11.60
C PRO A 62 2.67 -6.64 -10.61
N PRO A 63 3.90 -7.14 -10.38
CA PRO A 63 4.89 -6.39 -9.62
C PRO A 63 5.10 -4.99 -10.21
N TRP A 64 5.40 -4.02 -9.36
CA TRP A 64 5.82 -2.70 -9.80
C TRP A 64 7.06 -2.82 -10.70
N ASP A 65 6.97 -2.26 -11.90
CA ASP A 65 7.95 -2.43 -12.98
C ASP A 65 8.96 -1.27 -13.11
N ARG A 66 8.87 -0.26 -12.22
CA ARG A 66 9.78 0.89 -12.19
C ARG A 66 10.72 0.79 -10.99
N ALA A 67 11.71 1.69 -10.96
CA ALA A 67 12.57 1.84 -9.79
C ALA A 67 11.73 2.02 -8.51
N PRO A 68 12.11 1.38 -7.39
CA PRO A 68 11.51 1.64 -6.09
C PRO A 68 11.54 3.14 -5.78
N ARG A 69 10.48 3.66 -5.17
CA ARG A 69 10.36 5.05 -4.75
C ARG A 69 10.04 5.07 -3.26
N TRP A 70 10.63 6.00 -2.53
CA TRP A 70 10.25 6.21 -1.14
C TRP A 70 8.80 6.67 -1.06
N THR A 71 8.07 6.16 -0.07
CA THR A 71 6.70 6.58 0.22
C THR A 71 6.61 6.92 1.69
N HIS A 72 5.83 7.95 2.03
CA HIS A 72 5.61 8.35 3.41
C HIS A 72 4.96 7.24 4.26
N GLY A 73 4.20 6.33 3.64
CA GLY A 73 3.53 5.24 4.35
C GLY A 73 2.27 5.63 5.15
N ASN A 74 1.99 6.93 5.35
CA ASN A 74 0.77 7.40 6.02
C ASN A 74 0.43 8.87 5.68
N LEU A 75 0.26 9.17 4.39
CA LEU A 75 0.05 10.53 3.90
C LEU A 75 -1.41 10.98 4.13
N ILE A 76 -1.65 11.72 5.21
CA ILE A 76 -2.94 12.32 5.61
C ILE A 76 -2.66 13.72 6.16
N PRO A 77 -3.60 14.69 6.21
CA PRO A 77 -3.29 16.08 6.56
C PRO A 77 -2.61 16.31 7.92
N THR A 78 -2.74 15.35 8.84
CA THR A 78 -2.13 15.40 10.17
C THR A 78 -0.71 14.81 10.24
N ASN A 79 -0.18 14.29 9.12
CA ASN A 79 1.16 13.72 8.96
C ASN A 79 1.87 14.29 7.74
#